data_AF-A0A0E0HWI4-F1
#
_entry.id   AF-A0A0E0HWI4-F1
#
_cell.length_a   1.000
_cell.length_b   1.000
_cell.length_c   1.000
_cell.angle_alpha   90.00
_cell.angle_beta   90.00
_cell.angle_gamma   90.00
#
_symmetry.space_group_name_H-M   'P 1'
#
loop_
_entity.id
_entity.type
_entity.pdbx_description
1 polymer ?
#
loop_
_entity_poly.entity_id
_entity_poly.type
_entity_poly.pdbx_seq_one_letter_code
_entity_poly.pdbx_strand_id
1 'polypeptide(L)'
;MEALYLVASLATTLLTSTFLSLLLLLRLLLTRRPPLAGGGDGGAAVRLYEGRVRHSRRRPAAHAFEYPVRYALVDLDRLPLPGHLSPDDARRVASTSGPVHLLTIPKSVGYEQNPLSIYYCYDSAEQGEDEKLKMCIAEVTNTPWGERVMFTFQPGSDLVAKPLHVSPFMDMLGNWSIRAESPGDSLYVVILVQHPTLGNYFTAALHAKLVEKTSSSLRLATFFWLMPHKVAAGIYWEAVRLWLKNVKFLDHPRYLNLNYRDEAQKRDLEIRSSCSFLQKQKLNDQRTGRADETAEITDHHDHNGEESVVKRWCVWTDAQWPWS
;
A
#
# COMPACT_ATOMS: atom_id res chain seq x y z
N MET A 1 30.92 13.78 0.46
CA MET A 1 30.19 13.63 1.75
C MET A 1 29.11 12.56 1.67
N GLU A 2 28.28 12.54 0.63
CA GLU A 2 27.17 11.58 0.49
C GLU A 2 27.60 10.11 0.37
N ALA A 3 28.64 9.79 -0.42
CA ALA A 3 29.13 8.41 -0.54
C ALA A 3 29.68 7.85 0.78
N LEU A 4 30.40 8.67 1.56
CA LEU A 4 30.89 8.29 2.88
C LEU A 4 29.74 8.07 3.86
N TYR A 5 28.72 8.94 3.84
CA TYR A 5 27.52 8.78 4.65
C TYR A 5 26.78 7.48 4.30
N LEU A 6 26.63 7.17 3.01
CA LEU A 6 26.01 5.93 2.54
C LEU A 6 26.77 4.70 3.00
N VAL A 7 28.10 4.66 2.82
CA VAL A 7 28.95 3.54 3.25
C VAL A 7 28.89 3.38 4.77
N ALA A 8 29.00 4.48 5.53
CA ALA A 8 28.90 4.45 6.98
C ALA A 8 27.53 3.96 7.44
N SER A 9 26.46 4.36 6.76
CA SER A 9 25.12 3.91 7.07
C SER A 9 24.92 2.43 6.79
N LEU A 10 25.37 1.93 5.63
CA LEU A 10 25.35 0.50 5.31
C LEU A 10 26.15 -0.32 6.33
N ALA A 11 27.34 0.14 6.72
CA ALA A 11 28.15 -0.51 7.74
C ALA A 11 27.43 -0.53 9.10
N THR A 12 26.81 0.58 9.50
CA THR A 12 26.04 0.68 10.75
C THR A 12 24.82 -0.24 10.72
N THR A 13 24.09 -0.30 9.61
CA THR A 13 22.97 -1.21 9.41
C THR A 13 23.43 -2.66 9.50
N LEU A 14 24.54 -3.02 8.86
CA LEU A 14 25.08 -4.38 8.90
C LEU A 14 25.48 -4.79 10.32
N LEU A 15 26.22 -3.94 11.03
CA LEU A 15 26.62 -4.17 12.41
C LEU A 15 25.41 -4.32 13.34
N THR A 16 24.46 -3.39 13.25
CA THR A 16 23.22 -3.41 14.05
C THR A 16 22.39 -4.67 13.77
N SER A 17 22.24 -5.03 12.49
CA SER A 17 21.47 -6.21 12.08
C SER A 17 22.12 -7.51 12.54
N THR A 18 23.45 -7.58 12.47
CA THR A 18 24.22 -8.73 12.94
C THR A 18 24.06 -8.90 14.45
N PHE A 19 24.27 -7.82 15.22
CA PHE A 19 24.11 -7.84 16.68
C PHE A 19 22.70 -8.24 17.10
N LEU A 20 21.67 -7.63 16.51
CA LEU A 20 20.27 -7.95 16.84
C LEU A 20 19.85 -9.35 16.39
N SER A 21 20.42 -9.87 15.30
CA SER A 21 20.22 -11.26 14.88
C SER A 21 20.83 -12.24 15.88
N LEU A 22 22.04 -11.97 16.38
CA LEU A 22 22.67 -12.77 17.42
C LEU A 22 21.86 -12.74 18.72
N LEU A 23 21.35 -11.57 19.10
CA LEU A 23 20.46 -11.43 20.26
C LEU A 23 19.15 -12.23 20.08
N LEU A 24 18.57 -12.21 18.89
CA LEU A 24 17.37 -13.00 18.58
C LEU A 24 17.64 -14.50 18.68
N LEU A 25 18.77 -14.97 18.16
CA LEU A 25 19.21 -16.36 18.30
C LEU A 25 19.43 -16.74 19.76
N LEU A 26 20.07 -15.88 20.56
CA LEU A 26 20.24 -16.09 21.99
C LEU A 26 18.88 -16.21 22.71
N ARG A 27 17.92 -15.33 22.39
CA ARG A 27 16.56 -15.40 22.93
C ARG A 27 15.85 -16.71 22.57
N LEU A 28 16.06 -17.22 21.37
CA LEU A 28 15.51 -18.52 20.95
C LEU A 28 16.12 -19.69 21.73
N LEU A 29 17.41 -19.64 22.04
CA LEU A 29 18.09 -20.66 22.83
C LEU A 29 17.68 -20.63 24.30
N LEU A 30 17.44 -19.44 24.85
CA LEU A 30 17.06 -19.25 26.26
C LEU A 30 15.58 -19.50 26.53
N THR A 31 14.73 -19.43 25.50
CA THR A 31 13.31 -19.75 25.64
C THR A 31 13.12 -21.27 25.68
N ARG A 32 12.97 -21.82 26.89
CA ARG A 32 12.43 -23.18 27.06
C ARG A 32 11.05 -23.23 26.38
N ARG A 33 10.80 -24.32 25.62
CA ARG A 33 9.59 -24.52 24.80
C ARG A 33 8.36 -23.90 25.48
N PRO A 34 7.63 -23.01 24.79
CA PRO A 34 6.37 -22.54 25.34
C PRO A 34 5.42 -23.73 25.49
N PRO A 35 4.50 -23.72 26.47
CA PRO A 35 3.40 -24.68 26.47
C PRO A 35 2.63 -24.52 25.15
N LEU A 36 2.08 -25.64 24.62
CA LEU A 36 1.20 -25.60 23.46
C LEU A 36 0.13 -24.53 23.70
N ALA A 37 0.15 -23.44 22.92
CA ALA A 37 -0.88 -22.44 22.98
C ALA A 37 -2.17 -23.08 22.45
N GLY A 38 -3.15 -23.27 23.35
CA GLY A 38 -4.51 -23.62 23.00
C GLY A 38 -5.10 -22.57 22.05
N GLY A 39 -5.79 -23.05 21.02
CA GLY A 39 -6.47 -22.22 20.04
C GLY A 39 -7.60 -21.41 20.68
N GLY A 40 -7.29 -20.18 21.06
CA GLY A 40 -8.26 -19.13 21.32
C GLY A 40 -8.24 -18.15 20.16
N ASP A 41 -9.19 -18.30 19.23
CA ASP A 41 -9.25 -17.54 17.98
C ASP A 41 -9.56 -16.04 18.17
N GLY A 42 -9.97 -15.62 19.38
CA GLY A 42 -10.44 -14.26 19.67
C GLY A 42 -9.39 -13.25 20.18
N GLY A 43 -8.13 -13.66 20.42
CA GLY A 43 -7.17 -12.84 21.18
C GLY A 43 -5.93 -12.32 20.43
N ALA A 44 -5.65 -12.80 19.22
CA ALA A 44 -4.42 -12.48 18.52
C ALA A 44 -4.48 -11.09 17.84
N ALA A 45 -3.62 -10.16 18.23
CA ALA A 45 -3.56 -8.82 17.63
C ALA A 45 -2.86 -8.81 16.25
N VAL A 46 -2.11 -9.87 15.90
CA VAL A 46 -1.35 -9.94 14.65
C VAL A 46 -1.66 -11.23 13.91
N ARG A 47 -1.93 -11.12 12.61
CA ARG A 47 -2.08 -12.24 11.67
C ARG A 47 -0.89 -12.22 10.71
N LEU A 48 -0.18 -13.34 10.62
CA LEU A 48 1.03 -13.49 9.81
C LEU A 48 0.70 -14.11 8.47
N TYR A 49 1.08 -13.44 7.39
CA TYR A 49 0.89 -13.91 6.02
C TYR A 49 2.23 -14.23 5.38
N GLU A 50 2.28 -15.33 4.64
CA GLU A 50 3.39 -15.67 3.76
C GLU A 50 2.89 -15.80 2.32
N GLY A 51 3.60 -15.20 1.39
CA GLY A 51 3.14 -15.05 0.02
C GLY A 51 4.24 -14.69 -0.95
N ARG A 52 3.83 -14.21 -2.12
CA ARG A 52 4.72 -13.83 -3.20
C ARG A 52 4.26 -12.51 -3.81
N VAL A 53 5.23 -11.69 -4.20
CA VAL A 53 5.00 -10.51 -5.03
C VAL A 53 5.51 -10.83 -6.42
N ARG A 54 4.65 -10.66 -7.42
CA ARG A 54 4.97 -10.81 -8.83
C ARG A 54 4.96 -9.45 -9.50
N HIS A 55 6.06 -9.09 -10.13
CA HIS A 55 6.15 -7.92 -11.00
C HIS A 55 6.23 -8.37 -12.44
N SER A 56 5.46 -7.74 -13.31
CA SER A 56 5.44 -8.02 -14.75
C SER A 56 5.44 -6.73 -15.53
N ARG A 57 6.52 -6.49 -16.27
CA ARG A 57 6.70 -5.39 -17.21
C ARG A 57 6.69 -5.92 -18.64
N ARG A 58 5.84 -5.34 -19.50
CA ARG A 58 5.73 -5.68 -20.93
C ARG A 58 6.48 -4.70 -21.84
N ARG A 59 6.66 -3.44 -21.40
CA ARG A 59 7.31 -2.36 -22.18
C ARG A 59 8.23 -1.50 -21.28
N PRO A 60 9.24 -0.81 -21.86
CA PRO A 60 9.73 -0.96 -23.23
C PRO A 60 10.46 -2.31 -23.44
N ALA A 61 11.03 -2.90 -22.38
CA ALA A 61 11.62 -4.24 -22.40
C ALA A 61 10.82 -5.20 -21.49
N ALA A 62 10.59 -6.42 -21.98
CA ALA A 62 9.91 -7.46 -21.22
C ALA A 62 10.78 -7.92 -20.04
N HIS A 63 10.21 -7.87 -18.84
CA HIS A 63 10.87 -8.29 -17.63
C HIS A 63 9.81 -8.64 -16.58
N ALA A 64 9.85 -9.88 -16.08
CA ALA A 64 8.97 -10.33 -15.02
C ALA A 64 9.77 -11.15 -14.01
N PHE A 65 9.41 -11.02 -12.74
CA PHE A 65 10.03 -11.74 -11.64
C PHE A 65 9.02 -11.90 -10.51
N GLU A 66 9.31 -12.84 -9.61
CA GLU A 66 8.48 -13.14 -8.46
C GLU A 66 9.35 -13.52 -7.27
N TYR A 67 9.05 -12.97 -6.10
CA TYR A 67 9.84 -13.17 -4.89
C TYR A 67 8.95 -13.42 -3.67
N PRO A 68 9.39 -14.26 -2.71
CA PRO A 68 8.65 -14.52 -1.51
C PRO A 68 8.63 -13.29 -0.61
N VAL A 69 7.50 -13.06 0.06
CA VAL A 69 7.32 -12.00 1.04
C VAL A 69 6.56 -12.50 2.26
N ARG A 70 6.77 -11.81 3.37
CA ARG A 70 6.02 -11.98 4.60
C ARG A 70 5.42 -10.65 4.98
N TYR A 71 4.16 -10.67 5.40
CA TYR A 71 3.41 -9.49 5.82
C TYR A 71 2.71 -9.76 7.15
N ALA A 72 2.60 -8.73 7.98
CA ALA A 72 1.81 -8.74 9.19
C ALA A 72 0.56 -7.93 8.93
N LEU A 73 -0.61 -8.50 9.26
CA LEU A 73 -1.85 -7.75 9.39
C LEU A 73 -2.08 -7.52 10.88
N VAL A 74 -1.93 -6.27 11.31
CA VAL A 74 -1.97 -5.86 12.71
C VAL A 74 -3.31 -5.16 12.97
N ASP A 75 -4.03 -5.60 13.99
CA ASP A 75 -5.16 -4.85 14.54
C ASP A 75 -4.62 -3.64 15.30
N LEU A 76 -4.78 -2.45 14.72
CA LEU A 76 -4.24 -1.20 15.28
C LEU A 76 -4.99 -0.74 16.52
N ASP A 77 -6.23 -1.19 16.73
CA ASP A 77 -7.00 -0.90 17.94
C ASP A 77 -6.47 -1.68 19.14
N ARG A 78 -5.95 -2.90 18.90
CA ARG A 78 -5.33 -3.72 19.94
C ARG A 78 -3.85 -3.47 20.12
N LEU A 79 -3.14 -3.19 19.02
CA LEU A 79 -1.69 -2.98 19.01
C LEU A 79 -1.32 -1.78 18.13
N PRO A 80 -1.40 -0.55 18.66
CA PRO A 80 -0.93 0.63 17.97
C PRO A 80 0.57 0.52 17.66
N LEU A 81 0.95 0.84 16.41
CA LEU A 81 2.34 0.79 15.96
C LEU A 81 2.91 2.20 15.78
N PRO A 82 4.02 2.55 16.46
CA PRO A 82 4.71 3.82 16.24
C PRO A 82 5.19 3.97 14.79
N GLY A 83 5.15 5.19 14.25
CA GLY A 83 5.56 5.48 12.88
C GLY A 83 4.47 5.25 11.82
N HIS A 84 3.35 4.66 12.21
CA HIS A 84 2.16 4.50 11.38
C HIS A 84 1.02 5.42 11.86
N LEU A 85 -0.03 5.56 11.05
CA LEU A 85 -1.24 6.26 11.46
C LEU A 85 -1.85 5.61 12.71
N SER A 86 -2.32 6.43 13.65
CA SER A 86 -3.16 5.94 14.74
C SER A 86 -4.49 5.40 14.19
N PRO A 87 -5.17 4.47 14.89
CA PRO A 87 -6.46 3.97 14.43
C PRO A 87 -7.50 5.10 14.28
N ASP A 88 -7.48 6.11 15.16
CA ASP A 88 -8.39 7.26 15.10
C ASP A 88 -8.10 8.18 13.91
N ASP A 89 -6.82 8.41 13.59
CA ASP A 89 -6.43 9.16 12.40
C ASP A 89 -6.84 8.42 11.13
N ALA A 90 -6.63 7.11 11.09
CA ALA A 90 -7.03 6.26 9.97
C ALA A 90 -8.56 6.29 9.77
N ARG A 91 -9.36 6.14 10.84
CA ARG A 91 -10.83 6.29 10.79
C ARG A 91 -11.27 7.65 10.27
N ARG A 92 -10.66 8.73 10.78
CA ARG A 92 -10.99 10.10 10.37
C ARG A 92 -10.69 10.34 8.89
N VAL A 93 -9.53 9.90 8.42
CA VAL A 93 -9.13 10.00 7.01
C VAL A 93 -10.01 9.15 6.11
N ALA A 94 -10.36 7.94 6.56
CA ALA A 94 -11.15 6.98 5.81
C ALA A 94 -12.67 7.23 5.89
N SER A 95 -13.12 8.11 6.80
CA SER A 95 -14.54 8.33 7.13
C SER A 95 -15.26 7.02 7.52
N THR A 96 -14.63 6.25 8.39
CA THR A 96 -15.14 4.94 8.87
C THR A 96 -15.28 4.90 10.40
N SER A 97 -16.09 3.98 10.90
CA SER A 97 -16.40 3.86 12.34
C SER A 97 -15.88 2.60 13.04
N GLY A 98 -15.53 1.57 12.26
CA GLY A 98 -15.16 0.24 12.76
C GLY A 98 -13.66 0.04 13.00
N PRO A 99 -13.18 -1.22 13.06
CA PRO A 99 -11.77 -1.52 13.31
C PRO A 99 -10.86 -1.10 12.16
N VAL A 100 -9.57 -0.93 12.49
CA VAL A 100 -8.53 -0.64 11.50
C VAL A 100 -7.43 -1.71 11.55
N HIS A 101 -7.24 -2.38 10.42
CA HIS A 101 -6.17 -3.38 10.26
C HIS A 101 -5.05 -2.85 9.35
N LEU A 102 -3.80 -2.91 9.80
CA LEU A 102 -2.62 -2.50 9.03
C LEU A 102 -1.88 -3.71 8.48
N LEU A 103 -1.82 -3.83 7.15
CA LEU A 103 -0.95 -4.75 6.44
C LEU A 103 0.41 -4.08 6.18
N THR A 104 1.47 -4.59 6.78
CA THR A 104 2.81 -3.99 6.73
C THR A 104 3.92 -5.05 6.81
N ILE A 105 5.14 -4.68 6.43
CA ILE A 105 6.36 -5.44 6.76
C ILE A 105 7.01 -4.74 7.96
N PRO A 106 6.91 -5.30 9.18
CA PRO A 106 7.49 -4.68 10.36
C PRO A 106 9.01 -4.57 10.27
N LYS A 107 9.57 -3.53 10.91
CA LYS A 107 11.00 -3.41 11.17
C LYS A 107 11.55 -4.70 11.81
N SER A 108 12.66 -5.19 11.28
CA SER A 108 13.27 -6.42 11.78
C SER A 108 14.79 -6.30 11.87
N VAL A 109 15.34 -6.80 12.97
CA VAL A 109 16.77 -6.69 13.35
C VAL A 109 17.38 -5.32 13.04
N GLY A 110 16.66 -4.25 13.38
CA GLY A 110 17.17 -2.87 13.26
C GLY A 110 17.08 -2.26 11.86
N TYR A 111 16.53 -2.97 10.88
CA TYR A 111 16.35 -2.48 9.51
C TYR A 111 14.88 -2.46 9.10
N GLU A 112 14.53 -1.47 8.30
CA GLU A 112 13.19 -1.25 7.79
C GLU A 112 13.28 -1.06 6.28
N GLN A 113 12.44 -1.79 5.57
CA GLN A 113 12.25 -1.65 4.14
C GLN A 113 10.86 -2.21 3.84
N ASN A 114 9.90 -1.30 3.67
CA ASN A 114 8.52 -1.65 3.42
C ASN A 114 7.96 -0.77 2.28
N PRO A 115 7.94 -1.29 1.04
CA PRO A 115 7.50 -0.53 -0.13
C PRO A 115 6.01 -0.16 -0.11
N LEU A 116 5.18 -0.94 0.58
CA LEU A 116 3.73 -0.79 0.59
C LEU A 116 3.13 -1.26 1.91
N SER A 117 2.46 -0.34 2.62
CA SER A 117 1.52 -0.64 3.69
C SER A 117 0.09 -0.37 3.22
N ILE A 118 -0.88 -1.16 3.71
CA ILE A 118 -2.31 -0.92 3.46
C ILE A 118 -3.06 -0.92 4.78
N TYR A 119 -3.77 0.17 5.07
CA TYR A 119 -4.72 0.24 6.16
C TYR A 119 -6.09 -0.16 5.61
N TYR A 120 -6.70 -1.18 6.19
CA TYR A 120 -8.04 -1.64 5.91
C TYR A 120 -8.97 -1.05 6.96
N CYS A 121 -9.84 -0.12 6.54
CA CYS A 121 -10.74 0.61 7.40
C CYS A 121 -12.17 0.12 7.20
N TYR A 122 -12.74 -0.43 8.27
CA TYR A 122 -14.07 -1.03 8.28
C TYR A 122 -15.09 -0.06 8.88
N ASP A 123 -16.36 -0.19 8.50
CA ASP A 123 -17.45 0.35 9.29
C ASP A 123 -17.83 -0.62 10.40
N SER A 124 -18.30 -0.10 11.53
CA SER A 124 -18.80 -0.91 12.63
C SER A 124 -19.92 -1.82 12.13
N ALA A 125 -19.85 -3.09 12.48
CA ALA A 125 -20.94 -4.03 12.24
C ALA A 125 -22.21 -3.56 12.96
N GLU A 126 -23.33 -3.52 12.24
CA GLU A 126 -24.65 -3.46 12.86
C GLU A 126 -25.00 -4.83 13.48
N GLN A 127 -25.98 -4.88 14.38
CA GLN A 127 -26.31 -6.11 15.11
C GLN A 127 -26.67 -7.26 14.15
N GLY A 128 -25.75 -8.23 14.02
CA GLY A 128 -25.93 -9.44 13.21
C GLY A 128 -25.28 -9.42 11.83
N GLU A 129 -24.57 -8.34 11.44
CA GLU A 129 -23.82 -8.28 10.18
C GLU A 129 -22.30 -8.42 10.39
N ASP A 130 -21.61 -8.87 9.35
CA ASP A 130 -20.14 -8.90 9.33
C ASP A 130 -19.57 -7.49 9.10
N GLU A 131 -18.37 -7.23 9.64
CA GLU A 131 -17.65 -5.98 9.41
C GLU A 131 -17.42 -5.73 7.92
N LYS A 132 -17.89 -4.57 7.43
CA LYS A 132 -17.80 -4.23 6.01
C LYS A 132 -16.58 -3.35 5.75
N LEU A 133 -15.65 -3.86 4.93
CA LEU A 133 -14.52 -3.06 4.44
C LEU A 133 -15.04 -1.92 3.57
N LYS A 134 -14.81 -0.68 4.01
CA LYS A 134 -15.35 0.52 3.35
C LYS A 134 -14.29 1.28 2.57
N MET A 135 -13.10 1.43 3.14
CA MET A 135 -12.04 2.26 2.57
C MET A 135 -10.69 1.64 2.89
N CYS A 136 -9.74 1.83 1.99
CA CYS A 136 -8.34 1.51 2.23
C CYS A 136 -7.49 2.77 2.20
N ILE A 137 -6.36 2.76 2.90
CA ILE A 137 -5.30 3.78 2.77
C ILE A 137 -4.04 3.06 2.32
N ALA A 138 -3.48 3.44 1.18
CA ALA A 138 -2.17 2.96 0.74
C ALA A 138 -1.10 3.92 1.24
N GLU A 139 -0.05 3.38 1.82
CA GLU A 139 1.17 4.09 2.17
C GLU A 139 2.31 3.49 1.35
N VAL A 140 2.87 4.29 0.44
CA VAL A 140 3.92 3.85 -0.49
C VAL A 140 5.20 4.60 -0.16
N THR A 141 6.26 3.85 0.14
CA THR A 141 7.60 4.42 0.40
C THR A 141 8.46 4.27 -0.86
N ASN A 142 8.97 5.38 -1.35
CA ASN A 142 9.80 5.47 -2.54
C ASN A 142 11.29 5.27 -2.20
N THR A 143 11.83 4.11 -2.55
CA THR A 143 13.25 3.80 -2.45
C THR A 143 13.91 3.99 -3.83
N PRO A 144 15.01 4.75 -3.98
CA PRO A 144 15.89 5.30 -2.94
C PRO A 144 15.76 6.82 -2.76
N TRP A 145 14.59 7.42 -2.93
CA TRP A 145 14.44 8.89 -2.85
C TRP A 145 13.88 9.41 -1.52
N GLY A 146 13.45 8.51 -0.64
CA GLY A 146 13.01 8.86 0.71
C GLY A 146 11.72 9.67 0.71
N GLU A 147 10.84 9.43 -0.26
CA GLU A 147 9.51 10.01 -0.26
C GLU A 147 8.52 8.97 0.20
N ARG A 148 7.53 9.38 0.98
CA ARG A 148 6.39 8.55 1.33
C ARG A 148 5.13 9.27 0.93
N VAL A 149 4.20 8.55 0.32
CA VAL A 149 2.86 9.09 0.03
C VAL A 149 1.82 8.20 0.67
N MET A 150 0.82 8.82 1.28
CA MET A 150 -0.37 8.14 1.76
C MET A 150 -1.58 8.65 0.99
N PHE A 151 -2.44 7.77 0.51
CA PHE A 151 -3.70 8.15 -0.14
C PHE A 151 -4.81 7.13 0.11
N THR A 152 -6.05 7.61 0.21
CA THR A 152 -7.23 6.73 0.31
C THR A 152 -7.56 6.09 -1.02
N PHE A 153 -8.14 4.89 -1.02
CA PHE A 153 -8.69 4.25 -2.21
C PHE A 153 -9.83 3.28 -1.88
N GLN A 154 -10.78 3.13 -2.81
CA GLN A 154 -11.90 2.20 -2.64
C GLN A 154 -11.42 0.74 -2.76
N PRO A 155 -11.84 -0.15 -1.85
CA PRO A 155 -11.54 -1.58 -1.96
C PRO A 155 -12.20 -2.17 -3.21
N GLY A 156 -11.69 -3.31 -3.69
CA GLY A 156 -12.18 -3.98 -4.90
C GLY A 156 -11.62 -3.41 -6.21
N SER A 157 -11.67 -2.10 -6.44
CA SER A 157 -10.92 -1.42 -7.52
C SER A 157 -11.08 0.10 -7.41
N ASP A 158 -9.98 0.83 -7.55
CA ASP A 158 -9.98 2.29 -7.67
C ASP A 158 -8.91 2.74 -8.68
N LEU A 159 -9.10 3.93 -9.24
CA LEU A 159 -8.15 4.57 -10.15
C LEU A 159 -7.58 5.82 -9.49
N VAL A 160 -6.25 5.86 -9.35
CA VAL A 160 -5.52 6.95 -8.70
C VAL A 160 -4.47 7.47 -9.67
N ALA A 161 -4.26 8.80 -9.73
CA ALA A 161 -3.13 9.33 -10.50
C ALA A 161 -1.82 8.84 -9.87
N LYS A 162 -0.88 8.32 -10.68
CA LYS A 162 0.41 7.85 -10.17
C LYS A 162 1.11 8.96 -9.37
N PRO A 163 1.28 8.83 -8.03
CA PRO A 163 1.71 9.92 -7.17
C PRO A 163 3.23 9.95 -6.94
N LEU A 164 3.94 8.88 -7.27
CA LEU A 164 5.37 8.70 -6.97
C LEU A 164 6.16 8.11 -8.13
N HIS A 165 7.43 8.51 -8.20
CA HIS A 165 8.41 7.96 -9.13
C HIS A 165 9.01 6.69 -8.53
N VAL A 166 8.19 5.63 -8.44
CA VAL A 166 8.51 4.37 -7.72
C VAL A 166 9.63 3.52 -8.33
N SER A 167 10.16 3.90 -9.49
CA SER A 167 11.25 3.18 -10.16
C SER A 167 11.95 4.12 -11.14
N PRO A 168 13.30 4.09 -11.22
CA PRO A 168 14.04 4.90 -12.20
C PRO A 168 13.82 4.44 -13.65
N PHE A 169 13.06 3.37 -13.86
CA PHE A 169 12.70 2.85 -15.17
C PHE A 169 11.21 3.07 -15.49
N MET A 170 10.52 3.97 -14.77
CA MET A 170 9.11 4.31 -14.99
C MET A 170 8.87 5.80 -14.77
N ASP A 171 8.43 6.53 -15.78
CA ASP A 171 8.05 7.95 -15.63
C ASP A 171 6.87 8.15 -14.67
N MET A 172 6.54 9.41 -14.38
CA MET A 172 5.42 9.79 -13.51
C MET A 172 4.05 9.70 -14.18
N LEU A 173 3.99 9.37 -15.47
CA LEU A 173 2.77 9.44 -16.25
C LEU A 173 1.86 8.24 -15.98
N GLY A 174 0.58 8.47 -16.23
CA GLY A 174 -0.45 7.46 -16.10
C GLY A 174 -1.04 7.32 -14.70
N ASN A 175 -1.83 6.27 -14.57
CA ASN A 175 -2.70 6.03 -13.44
C ASN A 175 -2.42 4.64 -12.84
N TRP A 176 -2.66 4.50 -11.55
CA TRP A 176 -2.66 3.23 -10.85
C TRP A 176 -4.10 2.75 -10.71
N SER A 177 -4.41 1.62 -11.36
CA SER A 177 -5.58 0.83 -11.01
C SER A 177 -5.17 -0.08 -9.86
N ILE A 178 -5.64 0.26 -8.66
CA ILE A 178 -5.34 -0.46 -7.42
C ILE A 178 -6.57 -1.26 -7.01
N ARG A 179 -6.36 -2.54 -6.67
CA ARG A 179 -7.38 -3.42 -6.12
C ARG A 179 -6.81 -4.11 -4.90
N ALA A 180 -7.53 -4.00 -3.79
CA ALA A 180 -7.30 -4.77 -2.58
C ALA A 180 -8.63 -5.39 -2.14
N GLU A 181 -8.58 -6.63 -1.69
CA GLU A 181 -9.72 -7.36 -1.14
C GLU A 181 -9.63 -7.41 0.38
N SER A 182 -10.75 -7.65 1.06
CA SER A 182 -10.73 -7.81 2.51
C SER A 182 -9.84 -9.02 2.89
N PRO A 183 -8.85 -8.85 3.78
CA PRO A 183 -7.94 -9.93 4.15
C PRO A 183 -8.67 -11.01 4.99
N GLY A 184 -8.69 -12.24 4.45
CA GLY A 184 -9.18 -13.44 5.14
C GLY A 184 -8.08 -14.51 5.25
N ASP A 185 -8.37 -15.77 4.92
CA ASP A 185 -7.35 -16.82 4.87
C ASP A 185 -6.31 -16.59 3.76
N SER A 186 -6.66 -15.77 2.79
CA SER A 186 -5.76 -15.22 1.78
C SER A 186 -5.98 -13.73 1.63
N LEU A 187 -4.93 -13.03 1.21
CA LEU A 187 -5.01 -11.65 0.77
C LEU A 187 -4.48 -11.53 -0.66
N TYR A 188 -5.09 -10.61 -1.39
CA TYR A 188 -4.72 -10.29 -2.76
C TYR A 188 -4.73 -8.78 -2.97
N VAL A 189 -3.61 -8.25 -3.46
CA VAL A 189 -3.47 -6.84 -3.84
C VAL A 189 -2.85 -6.78 -5.21
N VAL A 190 -3.43 -5.99 -6.11
CA VAL A 190 -2.87 -5.76 -7.44
C VAL A 190 -2.83 -4.28 -7.78
N ILE A 191 -1.72 -3.84 -8.35
CA ILE A 191 -1.52 -2.49 -8.87
C ILE A 191 -1.15 -2.63 -10.34
N LEU A 192 -1.99 -2.09 -11.22
CA LEU A 192 -1.74 -2.00 -12.65
C LEU A 192 -1.44 -0.55 -13.02
N VAL A 193 -0.40 -0.34 -13.83
CA VAL A 193 -0.07 0.99 -14.36
C VAL A 193 -0.68 1.14 -15.73
N GLN A 194 -1.59 2.11 -15.85
CA GLN A 194 -2.23 2.51 -17.10
C GLN A 194 -1.51 3.74 -17.64
N HIS A 195 -0.65 3.55 -18.64
CA HIS A 195 0.09 4.64 -19.27
C HIS A 195 -0.64 5.15 -20.52
N PRO A 196 -0.70 6.46 -20.76
CA PRO A 196 -1.38 7.02 -21.93
C PRO A 196 -0.83 6.49 -23.27
N THR A 197 0.48 6.22 -23.35
CA THR A 197 1.11 5.75 -24.61
C THR A 197 1.52 4.27 -24.59
N LEU A 198 1.75 3.68 -23.41
CA LEU A 198 2.25 2.29 -23.29
C LEU A 198 1.13 1.31 -22.92
N GLY A 199 -0.06 1.82 -22.60
CA GLY A 199 -1.18 1.04 -22.09
C GLY A 199 -0.87 0.40 -20.74
N ASN A 200 -1.46 -0.78 -20.49
CA ASN A 200 -1.26 -1.56 -19.27
C ASN A 200 0.07 -2.31 -19.31
N TYR A 201 1.16 -1.58 -19.13
CA TYR A 201 2.51 -2.11 -19.38
C TYR A 201 3.18 -2.70 -18.15
N PHE A 202 2.72 -2.37 -16.95
CA PHE A 202 3.27 -2.86 -15.69
C PHE A 202 2.18 -3.34 -14.74
N THR A 203 2.45 -4.45 -14.05
CA THR A 203 1.59 -5.01 -13.02
C THR A 203 2.45 -5.48 -11.85
N ALA A 204 2.07 -5.09 -10.63
CA ALA A 204 2.56 -5.67 -9.39
C ALA A 204 1.38 -6.36 -8.69
N ALA A 205 1.55 -7.63 -8.34
CA ALA A 205 0.54 -8.42 -7.64
C ALA A 205 1.14 -9.08 -6.41
N LEU A 206 0.52 -8.86 -5.25
CA LEU A 206 0.79 -9.56 -4.00
C LEU A 206 -0.31 -10.60 -3.78
N HIS A 207 0.10 -11.84 -3.57
CA HIS A 207 -0.78 -12.91 -3.12
C HIS A 207 -0.14 -13.60 -1.92
N ALA A 208 -0.84 -13.63 -0.78
CA ALA A 208 -0.34 -14.24 0.44
C ALA A 208 -1.43 -15.02 1.16
N LYS A 209 -1.02 -16.05 1.91
CA LYS A 209 -1.90 -16.90 2.71
C LYS A 209 -1.62 -16.69 4.20
N LEU A 210 -2.66 -16.76 5.00
CA LEU A 210 -2.55 -16.74 6.45
C LEU A 210 -1.79 -17.99 6.92
N VAL A 211 -0.78 -17.78 7.76
CA VAL A 211 0.07 -18.84 8.32
C VAL A 211 -0.22 -19.04 9.80
N GLU A 212 -0.31 -17.94 10.55
CA GLU A 212 -0.43 -17.98 12.01
C GLU A 212 -1.12 -16.71 12.52
N LYS A 213 -1.94 -16.85 13.57
CA LYS A 213 -2.39 -15.71 14.38
C LYS A 213 -1.58 -15.72 15.68
N THR A 214 -0.90 -14.63 16.01
CA THR A 214 0.02 -14.59 17.16
C THR A 214 0.01 -13.23 17.86
N SER A 215 0.28 -13.26 19.17
CA SER A 215 0.62 -12.07 19.97
C SER A 215 2.05 -12.16 20.51
N SER A 216 2.83 -13.18 20.10
CA SER A 216 4.19 -13.39 20.59
C SER A 216 5.18 -12.51 19.82
N SER A 217 5.84 -11.60 20.54
CA SER A 217 6.92 -10.77 19.97
C SER A 217 8.10 -11.59 19.46
N LEU A 218 8.40 -12.73 20.10
CA LEU A 218 9.45 -13.64 19.64
C LEU A 218 9.06 -14.32 18.32
N ARG A 219 7.82 -14.81 18.19
CA ARG A 219 7.32 -15.39 16.93
C ARG A 219 7.37 -14.36 15.81
N LEU A 220 6.90 -13.15 16.07
CA LEU A 220 6.97 -12.03 15.12
C LEU A 220 8.42 -11.76 14.69
N ALA A 221 9.33 -11.61 15.65
CA ALA A 221 10.74 -11.36 15.35
C ALA A 221 11.39 -12.49 14.52
N THR A 222 11.08 -13.76 14.82
CA THR A 222 11.60 -14.89 14.03
C THR A 222 10.97 -15.03 12.66
N PHE A 223 9.69 -14.68 12.52
CA PHE A 223 8.97 -14.77 11.25
C PHE A 223 9.52 -13.73 10.27
N PHE A 224 9.76 -12.50 10.74
CA PHE A 224 10.29 -11.42 9.89
C PHE A 224 11.81 -11.42 9.77
N TRP A 225 12.57 -11.79 10.79
CA TRP A 225 14.05 -11.81 10.84
C TRP A 225 14.81 -10.94 9.82
N LEU A 226 15.12 -11.45 8.60
CA LEU A 226 15.85 -10.72 7.54
C LEU A 226 14.97 -10.32 6.34
N MET A 227 13.65 -10.32 6.51
CA MET A 227 12.66 -10.04 5.47
C MET A 227 12.84 -8.62 4.91
N PRO A 228 12.96 -7.54 5.71
CA PRO A 228 13.22 -6.20 5.16
C PRO A 228 14.51 -6.15 4.32
N HIS A 229 15.60 -6.77 4.77
CA HIS A 229 16.85 -6.85 4.02
C HIS A 229 16.68 -7.57 2.68
N LYS A 230 15.93 -8.69 2.67
CA LYS A 230 15.61 -9.43 1.45
C LYS A 230 14.83 -8.58 0.46
N VAL A 231 13.85 -7.78 0.94
CA VAL A 231 13.11 -6.84 0.09
C VAL A 231 14.05 -5.79 -0.50
N ALA A 232 14.91 -5.16 0.32
CA ALA A 232 15.85 -4.15 -0.14
C ALA A 232 16.81 -4.71 -1.20
N ALA A 233 17.44 -5.85 -0.90
CA ALA A 233 18.35 -6.53 -1.83
C ALA A 233 17.65 -6.89 -3.14
N GLY A 234 16.40 -7.36 -3.08
CA GLY A 234 15.59 -7.68 -4.27
C GLY A 234 15.30 -6.45 -5.14
N ILE A 235 14.96 -5.31 -4.53
CA ILE A 235 14.71 -4.06 -5.26
C ILE A 235 15.96 -3.62 -6.03
N TYR A 236 17.11 -3.57 -5.37
CA TYR A 236 18.36 -3.17 -6.02
C TYR A 236 18.82 -4.19 -7.08
N TRP A 237 18.66 -5.49 -6.81
CA TRP A 237 19.01 -6.54 -7.75
C TRP A 237 18.21 -6.42 -9.07
N GLU A 238 16.90 -6.22 -8.98
CA GLU A 238 16.07 -6.07 -10.18
C GLU A 238 16.30 -4.74 -10.90
N ALA A 239 16.65 -3.68 -10.16
CA ALA A 239 17.08 -2.42 -10.77
C ALA A 239 18.36 -2.62 -11.61
N VAL A 240 19.36 -3.34 -11.09
CA VAL A 240 20.59 -3.69 -11.83
C VAL A 240 20.26 -4.54 -13.06
N ARG A 241 19.37 -5.53 -12.95
CA ARG A 241 18.96 -6.36 -14.09
C ARG A 241 18.26 -5.58 -15.20
N LEU A 242 17.46 -4.56 -14.85
CA LEU A 242 16.84 -3.67 -15.83
C LEU A 242 17.86 -2.74 -16.49
N TRP A 243 18.83 -2.24 -15.72
CA TRP A 243 19.93 -1.46 -16.25
C TRP A 243 20.78 -2.26 -17.24
N LEU A 244 21.13 -3.50 -16.92
CA LEU A 244 21.83 -4.43 -17.83
C LEU A 244 21.02 -4.77 -19.09
N LYS A 245 19.69 -4.62 -19.06
CA LYS A 245 18.81 -4.75 -20.23
C LYS A 245 18.69 -3.46 -21.05
N ASN A 246 19.52 -2.44 -20.79
CA ASN A 246 19.50 -1.13 -21.44
C ASN A 246 18.13 -0.42 -21.36
N VAL A 247 17.37 -0.65 -20.28
CA VAL A 247 16.16 0.14 -20.04
C VAL A 247 16.55 1.55 -19.64
N LYS A 248 15.98 2.56 -20.30
CA LYS A 248 16.30 3.97 -20.07
C LYS A 248 16.09 4.33 -18.59
N PHE A 249 17.16 4.85 -17.98
CA PHE A 249 17.12 5.47 -16.67
C PHE A 249 16.48 6.86 -16.79
N LEU A 250 15.56 7.17 -15.88
CA LEU A 250 14.87 8.44 -15.76
C LEU A 250 15.24 9.07 -14.43
N ASP A 251 15.71 10.31 -14.47
CA ASP A 251 16.03 11.05 -13.25
C ASP A 251 14.77 11.33 -12.44
N HIS A 252 14.95 11.45 -11.13
CA HIS A 252 13.84 11.76 -10.25
C HIS A 252 13.25 13.14 -10.58
N PRO A 253 11.90 13.27 -10.64
CA PRO A 253 11.25 14.53 -11.00
C PRO A 253 11.69 15.71 -10.15
N ARG A 254 12.03 15.48 -8.87
CA ARG A 254 12.51 16.51 -7.94
C ARG A 254 13.66 17.37 -8.46
N TYR A 255 14.48 16.86 -9.40
CA TYR A 255 15.63 17.58 -9.95
C TYR A 255 15.27 18.41 -11.19
N LEU A 256 14.11 18.15 -11.81
CA LEU A 256 13.69 18.76 -13.07
C LEU A 256 12.45 19.66 -12.90
N ASN A 257 11.55 19.29 -12.01
CA ASN A 257 10.30 19.98 -11.75
C ASN A 257 10.02 19.97 -10.24
N LEU A 258 10.01 21.13 -9.60
CA LEU A 258 9.70 21.26 -8.16
C LEU A 258 8.20 21.06 -7.86
N ASN A 259 7.33 21.25 -8.85
CA ASN A 259 5.87 21.19 -8.70
C ASN A 259 5.27 19.81 -9.05
N TYR A 260 6.10 18.77 -9.25
CA TYR A 260 5.64 17.44 -9.63
C TYR A 260 4.62 16.82 -8.66
N ARG A 261 4.70 17.16 -7.36
CA ARG A 261 3.73 16.72 -6.35
C ARG A 261 2.35 17.36 -6.58
N ASP A 262 2.33 18.67 -6.86
CA ASP A 262 1.09 19.41 -7.14
C ASP A 262 0.46 18.96 -8.47
N GLU A 263 1.27 18.70 -9.49
CA GLU A 263 0.80 18.13 -10.75
C GLU A 263 0.17 16.75 -10.56
N ALA A 264 0.74 15.90 -9.70
CA ALA A 264 0.14 14.61 -9.36
C ALA A 264 -1.22 14.79 -8.66
N GLN A 265 -1.35 15.74 -7.73
CA GLN A 265 -2.63 16.05 -7.08
C GLN A 265 -3.68 16.58 -8.05
N LYS A 266 -3.29 17.47 -8.97
CA LYS A 266 -4.19 18.03 -10.00
C LYS A 266 -4.73 16.93 -10.91
N ARG A 267 -3.85 16.03 -11.38
CA ARG A 267 -4.27 14.86 -12.18
C ARG A 267 -5.24 13.95 -11.43
N ASP A 268 -5.04 13.72 -10.14
CA ASP A 268 -5.97 12.88 -9.37
C ASP A 268 -7.36 13.53 -9.26
N LEU A 269 -7.40 14.85 -9.09
CA LEU A 269 -8.65 15.61 -9.08
C LEU A 269 -9.38 15.54 -10.42
N GLU A 270 -8.65 15.65 -11.54
CA GLU A 270 -9.19 15.51 -12.90
C GLU A 270 -9.75 14.11 -13.19
N ILE A 271 -9.09 13.06 -12.71
CA ILE A 271 -9.60 11.68 -12.83
C ILE A 271 -10.94 11.56 -12.10
N ARG A 272 -11.02 12.11 -10.88
CA ARG A 272 -12.25 12.03 -10.08
C ARG A 272 -13.39 12.85 -10.66
N SER A 273 -13.13 14.04 -11.18
CA SER A 273 -14.16 14.85 -11.85
C SER A 273 -14.68 14.16 -13.12
N SER A 274 -13.80 13.48 -13.85
CA SER A 274 -14.19 12.72 -15.04
C SER A 274 -15.00 11.46 -14.69
N CYS A 275 -14.60 10.71 -13.67
CA CYS A 275 -15.34 9.52 -13.21
C CYS A 275 -16.71 9.88 -12.65
N SER A 276 -16.82 10.96 -11.86
CA SER A 276 -18.12 11.40 -11.34
C SER A 276 -19.05 11.85 -12.46
N PHE A 277 -18.53 12.52 -13.50
CA PHE A 277 -19.27 12.87 -14.70
C PHE A 277 -19.79 11.62 -15.44
N LEU A 278 -18.94 10.63 -15.70
CA LEU A 278 -19.34 9.38 -16.35
C LEU A 278 -20.40 8.61 -15.54
N GLN A 279 -20.28 8.62 -14.21
CA GLN A 279 -21.27 7.98 -13.35
C GLN A 279 -22.62 8.71 -13.38
N LYS A 280 -22.63 10.05 -13.45
CA LYS A 280 -23.84 10.85 -13.65
C LYS A 280 -24.52 10.54 -14.99
N GLN A 281 -23.74 10.44 -16.07
CA GLN A 281 -24.28 10.09 -17.39
C GLN A 281 -24.92 8.70 -17.37
N LYS A 282 -24.25 7.71 -16.77
CA LYS A 282 -24.80 6.35 -16.64
C LYS A 282 -26.08 6.29 -15.79
N LEU A 283 -26.20 7.12 -14.75
CA LEU A 283 -27.41 7.22 -13.94
C LEU A 283 -28.56 7.89 -14.69
N ASN A 284 -28.26 8.93 -15.48
CA ASN A 284 -29.24 9.62 -16.33
C ASN A 284 -29.74 8.70 -17.46
N ASP A 285 -28.85 7.94 -18.10
CA ASP A 285 -29.20 6.96 -19.13
C ASP A 285 -30.05 5.80 -18.57
N GLN A 286 -29.84 5.42 -17.30
CA GLN A 286 -30.70 4.44 -16.63
C GLN A 286 -32.08 5.00 -16.23
N ARG A 287 -32.19 6.31 -15.96
CA ARG A 287 -33.47 6.97 -15.71
C ARG A 287 -34.28 7.20 -16.97
N THR A 288 -33.63 7.50 -18.10
CA THR A 288 -34.30 7.67 -19.40
C THR A 288 -34.70 6.33 -20.04
N GLY A 289 -34.09 5.21 -19.66
CA GLY A 289 -34.45 3.86 -20.12
C GLY A 289 -35.66 3.21 -19.44
N ARG A 290 -36.36 3.89 -18.51
CA ARG A 290 -37.51 3.33 -17.78
C ARG A 290 -38.78 4.21 -17.78
N ALA A 291 -38.87 5.17 -18.70
CA ALA A 291 -40.07 5.99 -18.84
C ALA A 291 -40.84 5.58 -20.10
N ASP A 292 -41.79 4.66 -19.94
CA ASP A 292 -43.02 4.69 -20.73
C ASP A 292 -44.21 4.80 -19.77
N GLU A 293 -45.10 5.73 -20.11
CA GLU A 293 -46.44 5.98 -19.55
C GLU A 293 -46.57 6.36 -18.06
N THR A 294 -46.61 7.67 -17.74
CA THR A 294 -47.86 8.42 -17.45
C THR A 294 -47.61 9.87 -16.97
N ALA A 295 -48.55 10.72 -17.40
CA ALA A 295 -48.74 12.17 -17.29
C ALA A 295 -48.26 12.98 -16.05
N GLU A 296 -47.86 14.22 -16.38
CA GLU A 296 -48.06 15.53 -15.71
C GLU A 296 -48.14 15.61 -14.17
N ILE A 297 -47.25 16.42 -13.58
CA ILE A 297 -47.56 17.70 -12.90
C ILE A 297 -46.23 18.40 -12.54
N THR A 298 -46.19 19.70 -12.85
CA THR A 298 -45.17 20.69 -12.49
C THR A 298 -44.94 20.81 -10.99
N ASP A 299 -43.68 20.89 -10.53
CA ASP A 299 -43.29 21.92 -9.56
C ASP A 299 -41.76 22.14 -9.53
N HIS A 300 -41.40 23.38 -9.20
CA HIS A 300 -40.06 23.93 -9.04
C HIS A 300 -39.16 23.13 -8.10
N HIS A 301 -37.91 22.89 -8.51
CA HIS A 301 -36.73 23.33 -7.77
C HIS A 301 -35.46 23.12 -8.59
N ASP A 302 -34.88 24.24 -9.05
CA ASP A 302 -33.49 24.31 -9.48
C ASP A 302 -32.59 23.99 -8.27
N HIS A 303 -32.32 22.71 -8.05
CA HIS A 303 -31.15 22.30 -7.29
C HIS A 303 -29.93 22.42 -8.20
N ASN A 304 -29.34 23.63 -8.24
CA ASN A 304 -27.91 23.81 -8.47
C ASN A 304 -27.15 23.13 -7.32
N GLY A 305 -27.14 21.80 -7.33
CA GLY A 305 -26.26 20.97 -6.51
C GLY A 305 -24.93 20.83 -7.24
N GLU A 306 -24.07 21.84 -7.15
CA GLU A 306 -22.63 21.62 -7.31
C GLU A 306 -22.19 20.71 -6.15
N GLU A 307 -22.40 19.40 -6.29
CA GLU A 307 -21.67 18.40 -5.49
C GLU A 307 -20.19 18.59 -5.82
N SER A 308 -19.51 19.36 -4.97
CA SER A 308 -18.07 19.56 -5.03
C SER A 308 -17.38 18.19 -5.15
N VAL A 309 -16.58 18.01 -6.19
CA VAL A 309 -15.80 16.78 -6.36
C VAL A 309 -14.88 16.65 -5.15
N VAL A 310 -15.17 15.70 -4.26
CA VAL A 310 -14.43 15.54 -3.02
C VAL A 310 -13.00 15.12 -3.35
N LYS A 311 -12.04 16.00 -3.01
CA LYS A 311 -10.60 15.76 -3.18
C LYS A 311 -10.21 14.48 -2.43
N ARG A 312 -9.45 13.59 -3.08
CA ARG A 312 -8.84 12.43 -2.42
C ARG A 312 -7.90 12.92 -1.34
N TRP A 313 -7.97 12.34 -0.16
CA TRP A 313 -6.94 12.58 0.84
C TRP A 313 -5.63 11.96 0.33
N CYS A 314 -4.62 12.79 0.15
CA CYS A 314 -3.30 12.41 -0.33
C CYS A 314 -2.24 13.29 0.33
N VAL A 315 -1.28 12.69 1.04
CA VAL A 315 -0.26 13.39 1.82
C VAL A 315 1.11 12.84 1.47
N TRP A 316 2.07 13.74 1.25
CA TRP A 316 3.48 13.41 1.07
C TRP A 316 4.24 13.72 2.36
N THR A 317 5.08 12.79 2.77
CA THR A 317 6.05 12.95 3.85
C THR A 317 7.42 12.49 3.37
N ASP A 318 8.47 12.85 4.10
CA ASP A 318 9.81 12.34 3.81
C ASP A 318 10.08 11.12 4.71
N ALA A 319 10.66 10.07 4.13
CA ALA A 319 11.14 8.87 4.81
C ALA A 319 12.66 9.00 5.04
N GLN A 320 13.10 8.79 6.27
CA GLN A 320 14.51 8.94 6.61
C GLN A 320 15.27 7.67 6.26
N TRP A 321 16.46 7.78 5.65
CA TRP A 321 17.35 6.63 5.43
C TRP A 321 17.55 5.88 6.77
N PRO A 322 17.30 4.56 6.87
CA PRO A 322 17.22 3.54 5.82
C PRO A 322 15.85 3.36 5.12
N TRP A 323 15.10 4.44 4.99
CA TRP A 323 13.74 4.57 4.45
C TRP A 323 12.64 4.15 5.44
N SER A 324 12.90 4.40 6.73
CA SER A 324 11.91 4.39 7.82
C SER A 324 11.12 5.68 7.89
#